data_AF-A0A0G2AY15-F1
#
_entry.id   AF-A0A0G2AY15-F1
#
_cell.length_a   1.000
_cell.length_b   1.000
_cell.length_c   1.000
_cell.angle_alpha   90.00
_cell.angle_beta   90.00
_cell.angle_gamma   90.00
#
_symmetry.space_group_name_H-M   'P 1'
#
loop_
_entity.id
_entity.type
_entity.pdbx_description
1 polymer ?
#
loop_
_entity_poly.entity_id
_entity_poly.type
_entity_poly.pdbx_seq_one_letter_code
_entity_poly.pdbx_strand_id
1 'polypeptide(L)'
;MKLLAALILLSACVMVVAPAVRAENASGTISDSEIGMLPGSPFYFLKLWYERVRLFFTFGDENKAQAYFHLAEVRFAEYQRLVAQGKDKLAQETIGRYENDLKNAQDILARLAETGADVKNLAQKIQDAAAQQVMIIQRNIERLQGIRRSLEEAAKFERQNP
;
A
#
# COMPACT_ATOMS: atom_id res chain seq x y z
N MET A 1 49.11 39.24 32.11
CA MET A 1 47.73 39.74 32.30
C MET A 1 47.02 39.59 30.96
N LYS A 2 46.07 38.70 30.68
CA LYS A 2 45.26 37.72 31.42
C LYS A 2 45.22 36.49 30.47
N LEU A 3 45.82 35.35 30.80
CA LEU A 3 45.21 34.23 31.53
C LEU A 3 43.79 33.88 31.06
N LEU A 4 43.67 32.65 30.53
CA LEU A 4 42.58 31.68 30.70
C LEU A 4 41.25 31.89 29.94
N ALA A 5 41.13 31.16 28.83
CA ALA A 5 40.00 30.26 28.51
C ALA A 5 40.42 29.46 27.25
N ALA A 6 41.16 28.34 27.35
CA ALA A 6 40.72 27.02 27.80
C ALA A 6 39.47 26.52 27.05
N LEU A 7 39.65 25.41 26.29
CA LEU A 7 38.62 24.52 25.72
C LEU A 7 37.69 25.21 24.69
N ILE A 8 37.61 24.80 23.43
CA ILE A 8 37.15 23.48 22.99
C ILE A 8 37.82 23.16 21.64
N LEU A 9 38.75 22.21 21.70
CA LEU A 9 39.10 21.30 20.61
C LEU A 9 38.00 20.24 20.56
N LEU A 10 37.13 20.27 19.56
CA LEU A 10 36.16 19.20 19.28
C LEU A 10 35.65 19.41 17.82
N SER A 11 36.38 19.05 16.76
CA SER A 11 36.66 17.66 16.34
C SER A 11 35.77 16.60 17.01
N ALA A 12 34.46 16.74 16.86
CA ALA A 12 33.54 15.62 16.76
C ALA A 12 32.90 15.78 15.37
N CYS A 13 33.28 15.02 14.35
CA CYS A 13 32.96 13.61 14.24
C CYS A 13 31.62 13.30 14.95
N VAL A 14 30.58 14.04 14.58
CA VAL A 14 29.22 13.51 14.68
C VAL A 14 29.16 12.40 13.66
N MET A 15 29.61 11.21 14.07
CA MET A 15 28.97 9.99 13.60
C MET A 15 27.48 10.23 13.80
N VAL A 16 26.78 10.47 12.69
CA VAL A 16 25.35 10.25 12.67
C VAL A 16 25.22 8.76 12.94
N VAL A 17 25.02 8.43 14.21
CA VAL A 17 24.46 7.16 14.63
C VAL A 17 23.18 7.08 13.83
N ALA A 18 23.18 6.19 12.83
CA ALA A 18 21.96 5.83 12.14
C ALA A 18 20.92 5.59 13.24
N PRO A 19 19.77 6.29 13.25
CA PRO A 19 18.71 5.86 14.14
C PRO A 19 18.50 4.41 13.76
N ALA A 20 18.73 3.51 14.73
CA ALA A 20 18.34 2.13 14.62
C ALA A 20 16.91 2.20 14.11
N VAL A 21 16.72 1.76 12.85
CA VAL A 21 15.40 1.60 12.26
C VAL A 21 14.76 0.58 13.17
N ARG A 22 14.06 1.10 14.18
CA ARG A 22 13.08 0.34 14.92
C ARG A 22 12.16 -0.14 13.84
N ALA A 23 12.19 -1.44 13.57
CA ALA A 23 11.07 -2.13 12.98
C ALA A 23 9.92 -1.92 13.97
N GLU A 24 9.27 -0.75 13.87
CA GLU A 24 7.92 -0.62 14.37
C GLU A 24 7.12 -1.60 13.53
N ASN A 25 6.34 -2.41 14.22
CA ASN A 25 5.39 -3.31 13.60
C ASN A 25 4.34 -2.45 12.89
N ALA A 26 4.67 -1.96 11.69
CA ALA A 26 3.74 -1.30 10.81
C ALA A 26 2.80 -2.36 10.24
N SER A 27 1.81 -2.75 11.03
CA SER A 27 0.46 -2.86 10.49
C SER A 27 0.01 -1.43 10.21
N GLY A 28 0.59 -0.85 9.16
CA GLY A 28 0.51 0.57 8.86
C GLY A 28 -0.87 0.84 8.30
N THR A 29 -1.72 1.50 9.06
CA THR A 29 -2.92 2.09 8.47
C THR A 29 -2.44 3.12 7.44
N ILE A 30 -2.63 2.84 6.14
CA ILE A 30 -2.29 3.78 5.08
C ILE A 30 -3.01 5.09 5.37
N SER A 31 -2.23 6.15 5.56
CA SER A 31 -2.75 7.46 5.92
C SER A 31 -3.39 8.16 4.72
N ASP A 32 -4.24 9.14 4.99
CA ASP A 32 -4.92 9.94 3.97
C ASP A 32 -3.95 10.63 3.00
N SER A 33 -2.76 11.03 3.49
CA SER A 33 -1.71 11.62 2.67
C SER A 33 -1.04 10.61 1.74
N GLU A 34 -0.86 9.35 2.19
CA GLU A 34 -0.33 8.27 1.36
C GLU A 34 -1.32 7.82 0.29
N ILE A 35 -2.62 7.81 0.61
CA ILE A 35 -3.68 7.60 -0.39
C ILE A 35 -3.66 8.75 -1.39
N GLY A 36 -3.55 9.99 -0.91
CA GLY A 36 -3.52 11.17 -1.78
C GLY A 36 -4.66 11.17 -2.80
N MET A 37 -4.31 11.19 -4.09
CA MET A 37 -5.27 11.27 -5.18
C MET A 37 -5.89 9.92 -5.55
N LEU A 38 -7.22 9.86 -5.61
CA LEU A 38 -7.95 8.66 -6.02
C LEU A 38 -7.97 8.46 -7.55
N PRO A 39 -8.10 7.20 -7.99
CA PRO A 39 -8.49 6.86 -9.36
C PRO A 39 -9.76 7.62 -9.80
N GLY A 40 -9.76 8.06 -11.06
CA GLY A 40 -10.83 8.90 -11.63
C GLY A 40 -10.61 10.41 -11.46
N SER A 41 -9.62 10.84 -10.66
CA SER A 41 -9.18 12.24 -10.67
C SER A 41 -8.39 12.57 -11.95
N PRO A 42 -8.55 13.77 -12.56
CA PRO A 42 -7.84 14.17 -13.77
C PRO A 42 -6.31 14.09 -13.68
N PHE A 43 -5.75 14.22 -12.48
CA PHE A 43 -4.31 14.22 -12.25
C PHE A 43 -3.78 12.89 -11.67
N TYR A 44 -4.60 11.83 -11.60
CA TYR A 44 -4.16 10.53 -11.06
C TYR A 44 -2.97 9.95 -11.84
N PHE A 45 -2.87 10.25 -13.13
CA PHE A 45 -1.72 9.86 -13.94
C PHE A 45 -0.39 10.45 -13.43
N LEU A 46 -0.39 11.63 -12.81
CA LEU A 46 0.81 12.24 -12.21
C LEU A 46 1.25 11.45 -10.97
N LYS A 47 0.29 10.97 -10.16
CA LYS A 47 0.57 10.07 -9.04
C LYS A 47 1.24 8.79 -9.53
N LEU A 48 0.66 8.13 -10.52
CA LEU A 48 1.24 6.90 -11.12
C LEU A 48 2.61 7.14 -11.75
N TRP A 49 2.85 8.32 -12.31
CA TRP A 49 4.17 8.69 -12.83
C TRP A 49 5.18 8.85 -11.70
N TYR A 50 4.85 9.59 -10.64
CA TYR A 50 5.72 9.79 -9.48
C TYR A 50 6.08 8.47 -8.79
N GLU A 51 5.11 7.58 -8.60
CA GLU A 51 5.35 6.26 -8.00
C GLU A 51 6.30 5.40 -8.84
N ARG A 52 6.17 5.45 -10.17
CA ARG A 52 7.11 4.76 -11.07
C ARG A 52 8.52 5.34 -10.99
N VAL A 53 8.65 6.66 -10.89
CA VAL A 53 9.95 7.32 -10.67
C VAL A 53 10.55 6.86 -9.33
N ARG A 54 9.75 6.86 -8.25
CA ARG A 54 10.19 6.37 -6.94
C ARG A 54 10.65 4.92 -7.01
N LEU A 55 9.87 4.03 -7.62
CA LEU A 55 10.23 2.61 -7.82
C LEU A 55 11.51 2.44 -8.64
N PHE A 56 11.74 3.28 -9.65
CA PHE A 56 12.94 3.22 -10.48
C PHE A 56 14.20 3.53 -9.65
N PHE A 57 14.11 4.46 -8.70
CA PHE A 57 15.19 4.81 -7.78
C PHE A 57 15.20 3.99 -6.48
N THR A 58 14.31 3.01 -6.33
CA THR A 58 14.38 2.04 -5.22
C THR A 58 15.40 0.96 -5.55
N PHE A 59 16.57 1.06 -4.91
CA PHE A 59 17.66 0.10 -5.08
C PHE A 59 17.59 -1.06 -4.08
N GLY A 60 17.98 -2.24 -4.54
CA GLY A 60 17.94 -3.48 -3.78
C GLY A 60 16.59 -4.20 -3.90
N ASP A 61 16.64 -5.50 -4.15
CA ASP A 61 15.44 -6.30 -4.40
C ASP A 61 14.53 -6.33 -3.16
N GLU A 62 15.07 -6.42 -1.94
CA GLU A 62 14.25 -6.40 -0.73
C GLU A 62 13.48 -5.08 -0.58
N ASN A 63 14.18 -3.94 -0.73
CA ASN A 63 13.54 -2.62 -0.70
C ASN A 63 12.50 -2.47 -1.81
N LYS A 64 12.76 -3.06 -2.97
CA LYS A 64 11.85 -3.02 -4.11
C LYS A 64 10.60 -3.86 -3.85
N ALA A 65 10.74 -5.03 -3.24
CA ALA A 65 9.62 -5.85 -2.78
C ALA A 65 8.76 -5.08 -1.75
N GLN A 66 9.39 -4.43 -0.77
CA GLN A 66 8.70 -3.58 0.20
C GLN A 66 7.96 -2.41 -0.48
N ALA A 67 8.58 -1.77 -1.47
CA ALA A 67 7.98 -0.66 -2.20
C ALA A 67 6.75 -1.10 -3.02
N TYR A 68 6.82 -2.24 -3.70
CA TYR A 68 5.66 -2.81 -4.39
C TYR A 68 4.54 -3.20 -3.43
N PHE A 69 4.89 -3.83 -2.30
CA PHE A 69 3.89 -4.17 -1.29
C PHE A 69 3.21 -2.93 -0.71
N HIS A 70 3.96 -1.87 -0.41
CA HIS A 70 3.40 -0.60 0.03
C HIS A 70 2.44 0.00 -1.01
N LEU A 71 2.78 -0.05 -2.30
CA LEU A 71 1.85 0.39 -3.36
C LEU A 71 0.57 -0.46 -3.38
N ALA A 72 0.68 -1.78 -3.19
CA ALA A 72 -0.49 -2.64 -3.05
C ALA A 72 -1.38 -2.19 -1.87
N GLU A 73 -0.81 -1.91 -0.69
CA GLU A 73 -1.56 -1.39 0.45
C GLU A 73 -2.26 -0.06 0.12
N VAL A 74 -1.59 0.85 -0.60
CA VAL A 74 -2.19 2.10 -1.09
C VAL A 74 -3.36 1.82 -2.05
N ARG A 75 -3.23 0.88 -3.00
CA ARG A 75 -4.33 0.50 -3.91
C ARG A 75 -5.51 -0.11 -3.15
N PHE A 76 -5.25 -0.92 -2.14
CA PHE A 76 -6.31 -1.47 -1.29
C PHE A 76 -7.06 -0.36 -0.55
N ALA A 77 -6.35 0.64 -0.02
CA ALA A 77 -6.97 1.78 0.64
C ALA A 77 -7.77 2.68 -0.33
N GLU A 78 -7.27 2.90 -1.55
CA GLU A 78 -8.02 3.56 -2.64
C GLU A 78 -9.30 2.79 -2.98
N TYR A 79 -9.19 1.47 -3.12
CA TYR A 79 -10.32 0.58 -3.37
C TYR A 79 -11.41 0.73 -2.29
N GLN A 80 -11.04 0.69 -1.01
CA GLN A 80 -12.00 0.85 0.09
C GLN A 80 -12.74 2.19 0.02
N ARG A 81 -12.03 3.29 -0.31
CA ARG A 81 -12.66 4.60 -0.49
C ARG A 81 -13.60 4.64 -1.70
N LEU A 82 -13.22 4.02 -2.81
CA LEU A 82 -14.05 3.97 -4.01
C LEU A 82 -15.32 3.14 -3.77
N VAL A 83 -15.22 2.01 -3.05
CA VAL A 83 -16.37 1.21 -2.62
C VAL A 83 -17.29 2.02 -1.69
N ALA A 84 -16.73 2.78 -0.76
CA ALA A 84 -17.52 3.67 0.12
C ALA A 84 -18.22 4.80 -0.65
N GLN A 85 -17.65 5.23 -1.79
CA GLN A 85 -18.23 6.23 -2.69
C GLN A 85 -19.19 5.64 -3.74
N GLY A 86 -19.41 4.33 -3.77
CA GLY A 86 -20.22 3.66 -4.79
C GLY A 86 -19.63 3.73 -6.21
N LYS A 87 -18.31 3.97 -6.33
CA LYS A 87 -17.60 4.07 -7.60
C LYS A 87 -17.10 2.70 -8.06
N ASP A 88 -18.03 1.77 -8.27
CA ASP A 88 -17.74 0.34 -8.43
C ASP A 88 -16.79 0.02 -9.59
N LYS A 89 -16.95 0.69 -10.75
CA LYS A 89 -16.05 0.49 -11.90
C LYS A 89 -14.60 0.86 -11.56
N LEU A 90 -14.40 2.02 -10.93
CA LEU A 90 -13.08 2.46 -10.50
C LEU A 90 -12.52 1.56 -9.41
N ALA A 91 -13.35 1.09 -8.47
CA ALA A 91 -12.94 0.14 -7.45
C ALA A 91 -12.45 -1.18 -8.09
N GLN A 92 -13.15 -1.69 -9.10
CA GLN A 92 -12.76 -2.89 -9.84
C GLN A 92 -11.44 -2.70 -10.61
N GLU A 93 -11.24 -1.57 -11.27
CA GLU A 93 -9.95 -1.29 -11.93
C GLU A 93 -8.81 -1.16 -10.91
N THR A 94 -9.09 -0.59 -9.75
CA THR A 94 -8.11 -0.39 -8.66
C THR A 94 -7.67 -1.72 -8.07
N ILE A 95 -8.58 -2.71 -7.95
CA ILE A 95 -8.19 -4.03 -7.44
C ILE A 95 -7.25 -4.77 -8.39
N GLY A 96 -7.41 -4.60 -9.70
CA GLY A 96 -6.43 -5.14 -10.66
C GLY A 96 -5.04 -4.53 -10.51
N ARG A 97 -4.93 -3.26 -10.09
CA ARG A 97 -3.62 -2.64 -9.78
C ARG A 97 -3.04 -3.18 -8.47
N TYR A 98 -3.86 -3.32 -7.44
CA TYR A 98 -3.49 -3.98 -6.19
C TYR A 98 -2.88 -5.36 -6.43
N GLU A 99 -3.55 -6.20 -7.22
CA GLU A 99 -3.07 -7.55 -7.55
C GLU A 99 -1.72 -7.53 -8.26
N ASN A 100 -1.53 -6.62 -9.22
CA ASN A 100 -0.26 -6.47 -9.93
C ASN A 100 0.88 -6.05 -8.99
N ASP A 101 0.64 -5.06 -8.13
CA ASP A 101 1.65 -4.57 -7.18
C ASP A 101 2.00 -5.67 -6.15
N LEU A 102 1.00 -6.39 -5.63
CA LEU A 102 1.22 -7.51 -4.72
C LEU A 102 2.01 -8.65 -5.39
N LYS A 103 1.66 -9.01 -6.63
CA LYS A 103 2.36 -10.03 -7.40
C LYS A 103 3.83 -9.65 -7.61
N ASN A 104 4.11 -8.39 -7.98
CA ASN A 104 5.49 -7.92 -8.15
C ASN A 104 6.30 -8.06 -6.87
N ALA A 105 5.72 -7.73 -5.71
CA ALA A 105 6.37 -7.92 -4.41
C ALA A 105 6.69 -9.40 -4.15
N GLN A 106 5.72 -10.29 -4.38
CA GLN A 106 5.87 -11.73 -4.18
C GLN A 106 6.90 -12.36 -5.13
N ASP A 107 6.90 -11.96 -6.41
CA ASP A 107 7.86 -12.44 -7.41
C ASP A 107 9.30 -12.06 -7.03
N ILE A 108 9.51 -10.85 -6.49
CA ILE A 108 10.84 -10.43 -6.02
C ILE A 108 11.26 -11.24 -4.78
N LEU A 109 10.34 -11.45 -3.83
CA LEU A 109 10.61 -12.26 -2.64
C LEU A 109 10.97 -13.71 -2.99
N ALA A 110 10.26 -14.30 -3.95
CA ALA A 110 10.56 -15.65 -4.43
C ALA A 110 11.99 -15.76 -4.97
N ARG A 111 12.42 -14.80 -5.81
CA ARG A 111 13.79 -14.74 -6.32
C ARG A 111 14.82 -14.56 -5.20
N LEU A 112 14.55 -13.68 -4.23
CA LEU A 112 15.45 -13.49 -3.08
C LEU A 112 15.60 -14.77 -2.26
N ALA A 113 14.51 -15.49 -2.02
CA ALA A 113 14.54 -16.77 -1.31
C ALA A 113 15.38 -17.82 -2.05
N GLU A 114 15.31 -17.88 -3.38
CA GLU A 114 16.16 -18.76 -4.21
C GLU A 114 17.65 -18.44 -4.08
N THR A 115 18.01 -17.18 -3.81
CA THR A 115 19.41 -16.76 -3.58
C THR A 115 19.89 -17.00 -2.14
N GLY A 116 19.05 -17.55 -1.27
CA GLY A 116 19.37 -17.79 0.15
C GLY A 116 19.26 -16.56 1.06
N ALA A 117 18.62 -15.48 0.59
CA ALA A 117 18.35 -14.31 1.42
C ALA A 117 17.27 -14.62 2.48
N ASP A 118 17.44 -14.11 3.70
CA ASP A 118 16.43 -14.24 4.75
C ASP A 118 15.30 -13.22 4.54
N VAL A 119 14.28 -13.65 3.81
CA VAL A 119 13.08 -12.85 3.53
C VAL A 119 11.87 -13.26 4.37
N LYS A 120 12.04 -14.14 5.36
CA LYS A 120 10.94 -14.79 6.07
C LYS A 120 9.99 -13.78 6.72
N ASN A 121 10.54 -12.77 7.38
CA ASN A 121 9.75 -11.75 8.08
C ASN A 121 8.92 -10.91 7.10
N LEU A 122 9.52 -10.49 5.98
CA LEU A 122 8.83 -9.71 4.97
C LEU A 122 7.76 -10.54 4.26
N ALA A 123 8.07 -11.79 3.89
CA ALA A 123 7.12 -12.71 3.28
C ALA A 123 5.90 -12.95 4.19
N GLN A 124 6.12 -13.21 5.48
CA GLN A 124 5.05 -13.39 6.45
C GLN A 124 4.17 -12.14 6.57
N LYS A 125 4.79 -10.95 6.68
CA LYS A 125 4.04 -9.68 6.73
C LYS A 125 3.13 -9.50 5.52
N ILE A 126 3.65 -9.74 4.31
CA ILE A 126 2.88 -9.62 3.07
C ILE A 126 1.72 -10.63 3.06
N GLN A 127 1.98 -11.87 3.46
CA GLN A 127 0.98 -12.92 3.49
C GLN A 127 -0.17 -12.61 4.46
N ASP A 128 0.15 -12.17 5.68
CA ASP A 128 -0.83 -11.84 6.70
C ASP A 128 -1.72 -10.67 6.25
N ALA A 129 -1.12 -9.61 5.71
CA ALA A 129 -1.84 -8.47 5.20
C ALA A 129 -2.73 -8.83 4.00
N ALA A 130 -2.19 -9.57 3.02
CA ALA A 130 -2.94 -10.00 1.84
C ALA A 130 -4.14 -10.88 2.23
N ALA A 131 -3.99 -11.79 3.19
CA ALA A 131 -5.08 -12.62 3.69
C ALA A 131 -6.21 -11.77 4.29
N GLN A 132 -5.88 -10.76 5.10
CA GLN A 132 -6.86 -9.83 5.66
C GLN A 132 -7.56 -9.01 4.58
N GLN A 133 -6.81 -8.49 3.62
CA GLN A 133 -7.31 -7.67 2.53
C GLN A 133 -8.26 -8.46 1.62
N VAL A 134 -7.92 -9.72 1.29
CA VAL A 134 -8.78 -10.62 0.50
C VAL A 134 -10.12 -10.88 1.22
N MET A 135 -10.11 -11.10 2.54
CA MET A 135 -11.37 -11.25 3.29
C MET A 135 -12.26 -10.00 3.20
N ILE A 136 -11.66 -8.81 3.24
CA ILE A 136 -12.41 -7.55 3.12
C ILE A 136 -12.96 -7.36 1.71
N ILE A 137 -12.16 -7.65 0.67
CA ILE A 137 -12.60 -7.60 -0.73
C ILE A 137 -13.78 -8.54 -0.95
N GLN A 138 -13.68 -9.77 -0.45
CA GLN A 138 -14.74 -10.77 -0.56
C GLN A 138 -16.04 -10.29 0.12
N ARG A 139 -15.95 -9.77 1.35
CA ARG A 139 -17.10 -9.20 2.07
C ARG A 139 -17.74 -8.04 1.31
N ASN A 140 -16.94 -7.17 0.72
CA ASN A 140 -17.44 -6.05 -0.08
C ASN A 140 -18.17 -6.53 -1.34
N ILE A 141 -17.64 -7.54 -2.03
CA ILE A 141 -18.28 -8.15 -3.21
C ILE A 141 -19.63 -8.75 -2.81
N GLU A 142 -19.68 -9.54 -1.74
CA GLU A 142 -20.92 -10.16 -1.24
C GLU A 142 -21.98 -9.11 -0.89
N ARG A 143 -21.58 -8.03 -0.20
CA ARG A 143 -22.46 -6.91 0.13
C ARG A 143 -23.04 -6.27 -1.13
N LEU A 144 -22.20 -5.97 -2.12
CA LEU A 144 -22.64 -5.35 -3.39
C LEU A 144 -23.58 -6.27 -4.18
N GLN A 145 -23.30 -7.57 -4.21
CA GLN A 145 -24.19 -8.56 -4.85
C GLN A 145 -25.53 -8.69 -4.12
N GLY A 146 -25.55 -8.60 -2.78
CA GLY A 146 -26.78 -8.56 -1.99
C GLY A 146 -27.64 -7.34 -2.33
N ILE A 147 -27.04 -6.16 -2.39
CA ILE A 147 -27.71 -4.91 -2.79
C ILE A 147 -28.26 -5.02 -4.22
N ARG A 148 -27.48 -5.57 -5.16
CA ARG A 148 -27.94 -5.74 -6.54
C ARG A 148 -29.18 -6.62 -6.62
N ARG A 149 -29.20 -7.75 -5.89
CA ARG A 149 -30.35 -8.66 -5.83
C ARG A 149 -31.60 -7.98 -5.27
N SER A 150 -31.48 -7.24 -4.16
CA SER A 150 -32.65 -6.57 -3.58
C SER A 150 -33.21 -5.48 -4.51
N LEU A 151 -32.36 -4.76 -5.24
CA LEU A 151 -32.80 -3.79 -6.26
C LEU A 151 -33.51 -4.48 -7.44
N GLU A 152 -32.99 -5.62 -7.91
CA GLU A 152 -33.62 -6.42 -8.97
C GLU A 152 -35.01 -6.93 -8.55
N GLU A 153 -35.16 -7.36 -7.29
CA GLU A 153 -36.44 -7.81 -6.72
C GLU A 153 -37.45 -6.66 -6.61
N ALA A 154 -37.03 -5.51 -6.07
CA ALA A 154 -37.87 -4.31 -5.98
C ALA A 154 -38.36 -3.86 -7.37
N ALA A 155 -37.46 -3.83 -8.37
CA ALA A 155 -37.81 -3.46 -9.74
C ALA A 155 -38.74 -4.45 -10.43
N LYS A 156 -38.77 -5.73 -10.00
CA LYS A 156 -39.75 -6.72 -10.47
C LYS A 156 -41.10 -6.53 -9.79
N PHE A 157 -41.10 -6.25 -8.49
CA PHE A 157 -42.32 -6.00 -7.72
C PHE A 157 -43.12 -4.81 -8.29
N GLU A 158 -42.46 -3.67 -8.51
CA GLU A 158 -43.07 -2.47 -9.13
C GLU A 158 -43.65 -2.79 -10.52
N ARG A 159 -42.93 -3.57 -11.34
CA ARG A 159 -43.41 -3.97 -12.67
C ARG A 159 -44.63 -4.90 -12.63
N GLN A 160 -44.83 -5.64 -11.54
CA GLN A 160 -45.94 -6.57 -11.36
C GLN A 160 -47.13 -5.93 -10.62
N ASN A 161 -46.93 -4.78 -9.97
CA ASN A 161 -47.95 -4.06 -9.21
C ASN A 161 -47.92 -2.55 -9.57
N PRO A 162 -48.38 -2.18 -10.78
CA PRO A 162 -48.32 -0.80 -11.28
C PRO A 162 -49.29 0.17 -10.60
#